data_AF-A0A942P6F7-F1
#
_entry.id   AF-A0A942P6F7-F1
#
_cell.length_a   1.000
_cell.length_b   1.000
_cell.length_c   1.000
_cell.angle_alpha   90.00
_cell.angle_beta   90.00
_cell.angle_gamma   90.00
#
_symmetry.space_group_name_H-M   'P 1'
#
loop_
_entity.id
_entity.type
_entity.pdbx_description
1 polymer ?
#
loop_
_entity_poly.entity_id
_entity_poly.type
_entity_poly.pdbx_seq_one_letter_code
_entity_poly.pdbx_strand_id
1 'polypeptide(L)'
;MKFSISATDGTARRGELATSRGVIRTPAFMPVGTAATVKAMMPETVRATGADIVLGNVYHLMLRPGAERIAKLGGLHKFMNWPGPILTDSGGFQVMSLAKLRTLDETGVKFRSHIDGTAYELTPERAMEIQALLGSDISMQLDECVRLPCSEEEMARAMRLSLRWAERSKRAFGTPKDRAVFGIVQGGSSVPLRLESAKALTEIGFDGYAIGGLAV
;
A
#
# COMPACT_ATOMS: atom_id res chain seq x y z
N MET A 1 -16.47 -2.93 3.37
CA MET A 1 -16.28 -2.49 1.97
C MET A 1 -16.96 -3.49 1.04
N LYS A 2 -17.53 -3.08 -0.11
CA LYS A 2 -18.22 -4.01 -1.04
C LYS A 2 -17.78 -3.76 -2.48
N PHE A 3 -17.25 -4.80 -3.13
CA PHE A 3 -16.94 -4.78 -4.56
C PHE A 3 -18.06 -5.45 -5.36
N SER A 4 -18.46 -4.86 -6.47
CA SER A 4 -19.48 -5.39 -7.37
C SER A 4 -19.04 -5.27 -8.82
N ILE A 5 -19.34 -6.29 -9.63
CA ILE A 5 -19.04 -6.32 -11.07
C ILE A 5 -20.36 -6.09 -11.79
N SER A 6 -20.40 -5.11 -12.68
CA SER A 6 -21.61 -4.75 -13.45
C SER A 6 -21.57 -5.27 -14.89
N ALA A 7 -20.38 -5.46 -15.46
CA ALA A 7 -20.22 -6.03 -16.79
C ALA A 7 -18.84 -6.68 -16.95
N THR A 8 -18.75 -7.61 -17.89
CA THR A 8 -17.51 -8.32 -18.26
C THR A 8 -17.38 -8.42 -19.77
N ASP A 9 -16.15 -8.35 -20.27
CA ASP A 9 -15.79 -8.65 -21.66
C ASP A 9 -14.46 -9.42 -21.65
N GLY A 10 -14.52 -10.73 -21.94
CA GLY A 10 -13.38 -11.64 -21.69
C GLY A 10 -12.93 -11.59 -20.22
N THR A 11 -11.66 -11.22 -19.99
CA THR A 11 -11.10 -11.01 -18.64
C THR A 11 -11.27 -9.59 -18.11
N ALA A 12 -11.73 -8.64 -18.96
CA ALA A 12 -11.97 -7.26 -18.56
C ALA A 12 -13.25 -7.16 -17.72
N ARG A 13 -13.21 -6.31 -16.70
CA ARG A 13 -14.28 -6.17 -15.70
C ARG A 13 -14.58 -4.70 -15.47
N ARG A 14 -15.85 -4.33 -15.58
CA ARG A 14 -16.38 -3.05 -15.10
C ARG A 14 -17.09 -3.30 -13.77
N GLY A 15 -16.83 -2.45 -12.79
CA GLY A 15 -17.40 -2.61 -11.47
C GLY A 15 -17.24 -1.38 -10.59
N GLU A 16 -17.66 -1.51 -9.34
CA GLU A 16 -17.62 -0.45 -8.34
C GLU A 16 -17.20 -1.00 -6.98
N LEU A 17 -16.35 -0.25 -6.29
CA LEU A 17 -15.94 -0.51 -4.91
C LEU A 17 -16.54 0.58 -4.00
N ALA A 18 -17.51 0.19 -3.18
CA ALA A 18 -18.16 1.08 -2.22
C ALA A 18 -17.34 1.17 -0.92
N THR A 19 -16.93 2.38 -0.55
CA THR A 19 -16.27 2.71 0.72
C THR A 19 -17.11 3.69 1.54
N SER A 20 -16.70 3.96 2.78
CA SER A 20 -17.36 4.95 3.65
C SER A 20 -17.21 6.40 3.15
N ARG A 21 -16.26 6.66 2.24
CA ARG A 21 -15.96 8.01 1.70
C ARG A 21 -16.33 8.18 0.23
N GLY A 22 -16.99 7.19 -0.37
CA GLY A 22 -17.47 7.27 -1.75
C GLY A 22 -17.34 5.97 -2.50
N VAL A 23 -17.78 6.02 -3.76
CA VAL A 23 -17.70 4.89 -4.69
C VAL A 23 -16.50 5.08 -5.60
N ILE A 24 -15.74 4.01 -5.81
CA ILE A 24 -14.62 3.96 -6.76
C ILE A 24 -15.07 3.16 -7.97
N ARG A 25 -15.13 3.79 -9.15
CA ARG A 25 -15.41 3.11 -10.42
C ARG A 25 -14.17 2.33 -10.86
N THR A 26 -14.37 1.10 -11.34
CA THR A 26 -13.30 0.22 -11.81
C THR A 26 -13.53 -0.16 -13.29
N PRO A 27 -12.48 -0.18 -14.15
CA PRO A 27 -11.06 0.05 -13.84
C PRO A 27 -10.73 1.47 -13.36
N ALA A 28 -9.85 1.59 -12.37
CA ALA A 28 -9.51 2.86 -11.71
C ALA A 28 -8.05 3.21 -11.94
N PHE A 29 -7.78 4.50 -12.15
CA PHE A 29 -6.43 5.06 -12.07
C PHE A 29 -6.32 5.93 -10.81
N MET A 30 -5.23 5.79 -10.06
CA MET A 30 -5.01 6.51 -8.80
C MET A 30 -3.89 7.55 -8.96
N PRO A 31 -4.21 8.86 -8.98
CA PRO A 31 -3.20 9.90 -8.88
C PRO A 31 -2.38 9.78 -7.59
N VAL A 32 -1.06 9.95 -7.68
CA VAL A 32 -0.14 9.74 -6.56
C VAL A 32 0.10 11.04 -5.79
N GLY A 33 -0.33 11.05 -4.53
CA GLY A 33 -0.09 12.09 -3.54
C GLY A 33 1.13 11.81 -2.67
N THR A 34 2.33 12.14 -3.15
CA THR A 34 3.60 11.75 -2.49
C THR A 34 3.76 12.29 -1.07
N ALA A 35 3.43 13.56 -0.83
CA ALA A 35 3.59 14.19 0.49
C ALA A 35 2.31 14.93 0.88
N ALA A 36 1.19 14.18 0.94
CA ALA A 36 -0.15 14.72 1.15
C ALA A 36 -0.59 15.72 0.07
N THR A 37 -0.06 15.60 -1.15
CA THR A 37 -0.44 16.43 -2.29
C THR A 37 -0.13 15.70 -3.59
N VAL A 38 -1.07 15.76 -4.55
CA VAL A 38 -0.79 15.45 -5.96
C VAL A 38 -0.06 16.66 -6.52
N LYS A 39 1.19 16.44 -6.96
CA LYS A 39 2.09 17.55 -7.28
C LYS A 39 1.48 18.47 -8.34
N ALA A 40 1.55 19.78 -8.07
CA ALA A 40 1.06 20.86 -8.93
C ALA A 40 -0.47 20.89 -9.17
N MET A 41 -1.27 20.16 -8.38
CA MET A 41 -2.73 20.18 -8.50
C MET A 41 -3.41 20.40 -7.16
N MET A 42 -4.44 21.27 -7.16
CA MET A 42 -5.35 21.37 -6.03
C MET A 42 -6.27 20.13 -5.97
N PRO A 43 -6.73 19.70 -4.77
CA PRO A 43 -7.63 18.56 -4.64
C PRO A 43 -8.89 18.66 -5.51
N GLU A 44 -9.48 19.86 -5.65
CA GLU A 44 -10.66 20.03 -6.51
C GLU A 44 -10.33 19.81 -7.98
N THR A 45 -9.13 20.22 -8.43
CA THR A 45 -8.67 19.97 -9.81
C THR A 45 -8.46 18.47 -10.05
N VAL A 46 -7.85 17.75 -9.10
CA VAL A 46 -7.70 16.29 -9.19
C VAL A 46 -9.08 15.63 -9.30
N ARG A 47 -10.04 16.04 -8.47
CA ARG A 47 -11.42 15.52 -8.52
C ARG A 47 -12.11 15.84 -9.84
N ALA A 48 -11.91 17.04 -10.39
CA ALA A 48 -12.50 17.47 -11.65
C ALA A 48 -12.03 16.62 -12.85
N THR A 49 -10.86 15.99 -12.78
CA THR A 49 -10.41 15.01 -13.80
C THR A 49 -11.22 13.71 -13.80
N GLY A 50 -12.07 13.49 -12.79
CA GLY A 50 -12.84 12.27 -12.60
C GLY A 50 -12.16 11.24 -11.68
N ALA A 51 -11.08 11.60 -10.99
CA ALA A 51 -10.45 10.73 -10.01
C ALA A 51 -11.39 10.43 -8.83
N ASP A 52 -11.69 9.14 -8.62
CA ASP A 52 -12.49 8.71 -7.49
C ASP A 52 -11.65 8.52 -6.23
N ILE A 53 -10.38 8.13 -6.38
CA ILE A 53 -9.45 7.75 -5.31
C ILE A 53 -8.04 8.27 -5.62
N VAL A 54 -7.25 8.55 -4.58
CA VAL A 54 -5.81 8.89 -4.68
C VAL A 54 -4.95 7.94 -3.87
N LEU A 55 -3.66 7.87 -4.21
CA LEU A 55 -2.65 7.11 -3.45
C LEU A 55 -1.85 8.04 -2.53
N GLY A 56 -1.82 7.76 -1.24
CA GLY A 56 -0.94 8.42 -0.26
C GLY A 56 0.31 7.60 0.00
N ASN A 57 1.48 8.25 0.00
CA ASN A 57 2.74 7.55 0.22
C ASN A 57 3.14 7.53 1.70
N VAL A 58 3.14 6.34 2.33
CA VAL A 58 3.46 6.19 3.76
C VAL A 58 4.89 6.61 4.07
N TYR A 59 5.86 6.26 3.21
CA TYR A 59 7.28 6.55 3.47
C TYR A 59 7.53 8.04 3.68
N HIS A 60 7.02 8.89 2.80
CA HIS A 60 7.20 10.33 2.95
C HIS A 60 6.40 10.88 4.14
N LEU A 61 5.15 10.44 4.32
CA LEU A 61 4.26 10.94 5.37
C LEU A 61 4.73 10.58 6.77
N MET A 62 5.33 9.39 6.96
CA MET A 62 5.87 8.97 8.26
C MET A 62 7.15 9.73 8.65
N LEU A 63 7.95 10.15 7.67
CA LEU A 63 9.17 10.92 7.91
C LEU A 63 8.84 12.40 8.15
N ARG A 64 7.98 12.97 7.31
CA ARG A 64 7.57 14.37 7.43
C ARG A 64 6.20 14.57 6.79
N PRO A 65 5.19 15.03 7.54
CA PRO A 65 5.27 15.66 8.86
C PRO A 65 5.19 14.69 10.06
N GLY A 66 5.10 13.38 9.82
CA GLY A 66 4.91 12.33 10.82
C GLY A 66 3.46 11.87 10.92
N ALA A 67 3.24 10.57 11.05
CA ALA A 67 1.90 9.96 11.05
C ALA A 67 1.06 10.42 12.24
N GLU A 68 1.65 10.46 13.44
CA GLU A 68 1.02 10.92 14.67
C GLU A 68 0.58 12.39 14.57
N ARG A 69 1.38 13.21 13.91
CA ARG A 69 1.05 14.63 13.69
C ARG A 69 -0.15 14.76 12.76
N ILE A 70 -0.18 13.99 11.67
CA ILE A 70 -1.33 13.98 10.74
C ILE A 70 -2.59 13.51 11.46
N ALA A 71 -2.50 12.43 12.25
CA ALA A 71 -3.61 11.94 13.06
C ALA A 71 -4.15 13.04 14.00
N LYS A 72 -3.27 13.72 14.73
CA LYS A 72 -3.62 14.83 15.64
C LYS A 72 -4.29 16.00 14.91
N LEU A 73 -3.96 16.23 13.64
CA LEU A 73 -4.58 17.27 12.81
C LEU A 73 -5.91 16.83 12.16
N GLY A 74 -6.36 15.60 12.41
CA GLY A 74 -7.64 15.07 11.95
C GLY A 74 -7.56 14.09 10.78
N GLY A 75 -6.39 13.48 10.56
CA GLY A 75 -6.17 12.45 9.54
C GLY A 75 -5.79 13.01 8.17
N LEU A 76 -5.34 12.13 7.27
CA LEU A 76 -4.76 12.49 5.99
C LEU A 76 -5.77 13.21 5.09
N HIS A 77 -7.03 12.75 5.04
CA HIS A 77 -8.10 13.39 4.26
C HIS A 77 -8.26 14.88 4.59
N LYS A 78 -8.37 15.21 5.90
CA LYS A 78 -8.49 16.59 6.36
C LYS A 78 -7.20 17.37 6.11
N PHE A 79 -6.05 16.74 6.35
CA PHE A 79 -4.74 17.36 6.17
C PHE A 79 -4.47 17.77 4.71
N MET A 80 -4.90 16.96 3.73
CA MET A 80 -4.71 17.23 2.30
C MET A 80 -5.95 17.81 1.60
N ASN A 81 -7.03 18.07 2.34
CA ASN A 81 -8.33 18.51 1.82
C ASN A 81 -8.86 17.62 0.68
N TRP A 82 -8.71 16.29 0.79
CA TRP A 82 -9.24 15.33 -0.17
C TRP A 82 -10.52 14.66 0.37
N PRO A 83 -11.67 14.82 -0.29
CA PRO A 83 -12.95 14.31 0.21
C PRO A 83 -13.20 12.84 -0.14
N GLY A 84 -12.48 12.27 -1.12
CA GLY A 84 -12.70 10.90 -1.60
C GLY A 84 -11.87 9.85 -0.85
N PRO A 85 -11.97 8.57 -1.26
CA PRO A 85 -11.13 7.50 -0.74
C PRO A 85 -9.63 7.74 -0.97
N ILE A 86 -8.83 7.20 -0.06
CA ILE A 86 -7.36 7.16 -0.12
C ILE A 86 -6.89 5.72 0.06
N LEU A 87 -6.05 5.26 -0.87
CA LEU A 87 -5.21 4.08 -0.67
C LEU A 87 -3.84 4.52 -0.17
N THR A 88 -3.31 3.88 0.87
CA THR A 88 -1.91 4.08 1.28
C THR A 88 -1.07 2.89 0.90
N ASP A 89 0.11 3.13 0.30
CA ASP A 89 1.12 2.08 0.17
C ASP A 89 1.70 1.72 1.56
N SER A 90 2.49 0.65 1.64
CA SER A 90 3.10 0.22 2.91
C SER A 90 4.35 1.01 3.28
N GLY A 91 4.93 1.75 2.32
CA GLY A 91 6.23 2.41 2.41
C GLY A 91 7.44 1.49 2.20
N GLY A 92 7.24 0.17 2.11
CA GLY A 92 8.33 -0.81 1.97
C GLY A 92 9.19 -0.58 0.73
N PHE A 93 8.56 -0.36 -0.42
CA PHE A 93 9.26 -0.14 -1.68
C PHE A 93 10.21 1.08 -1.63
N GLN A 94 9.78 2.18 -1.04
CA GLN A 94 10.56 3.41 -0.94
C GLN A 94 11.70 3.27 0.07
N VAL A 95 11.49 2.53 1.16
CA VAL A 95 12.60 2.16 2.06
C VAL A 95 13.66 1.38 1.27
N MET A 96 13.26 0.45 0.40
CA MET A 96 14.19 -0.36 -0.41
C MET A 96 14.84 0.41 -1.57
N SER A 97 14.19 1.43 -2.12
CA SER A 97 14.74 2.19 -3.26
C SER A 97 15.50 3.45 -2.85
N LEU A 98 15.11 4.12 -1.76
CA LEU A 98 15.65 5.43 -1.37
C LEU A 98 16.61 5.38 -0.18
N ALA A 99 16.49 4.39 0.71
CA ALA A 99 17.40 4.30 1.85
C ALA A 99 18.71 3.60 1.45
N LYS A 100 19.79 4.40 1.33
CA LYS A 100 21.16 3.90 1.09
C LYS A 100 21.66 2.99 2.21
N LEU A 101 21.29 3.31 3.45
CA LEU A 101 21.63 2.55 4.65
C LEU A 101 20.36 1.92 5.20
N ARG A 102 20.19 0.62 4.93
CA ARG A 102 19.09 -0.19 5.44
C ARG A 102 19.57 -1.58 5.83
N THR A 103 18.90 -2.16 6.81
CA THR A 103 19.03 -3.56 7.18
C THR A 103 17.64 -4.15 7.19
N LEU A 104 17.46 -5.24 6.45
CA LEU A 104 16.20 -5.97 6.36
C LEU A 104 16.40 -7.35 6.99
N ASP A 105 15.48 -7.72 7.87
CA ASP A 105 15.45 -9.01 8.55
C ASP A 105 14.02 -9.53 8.67
N GLU A 106 13.81 -10.62 9.40
CA GLU A 106 12.49 -11.20 9.61
C GLU A 106 11.51 -10.24 10.30
N THR A 107 12.00 -9.35 11.17
CA THR A 107 11.17 -8.46 11.99
C THR A 107 10.66 -7.26 11.21
N GLY A 108 11.45 -6.73 10.27
CA GLY A 108 11.08 -5.59 9.44
C GLY A 108 12.29 -4.98 8.73
N VAL A 109 12.21 -3.66 8.49
CA VAL A 109 13.31 -2.91 7.87
C VAL A 109 13.72 -1.75 8.76
N LYS A 110 15.01 -1.73 9.12
CA LYS A 110 15.66 -0.60 9.79
C LYS A 110 16.36 0.26 8.75
N PHE A 111 16.17 1.56 8.80
CA PHE A 111 16.77 2.48 7.83
C PHE A 111 17.02 3.86 8.44
N ARG A 112 17.85 4.67 7.80
CA ARG A 112 18.01 6.09 8.13
C ARG A 112 17.24 6.96 7.15
N SER A 113 16.54 7.95 7.70
CA SER A 113 15.85 8.99 6.94
C SER A 113 16.82 9.72 6.02
N HIS A 114 16.42 9.93 4.77
CA HIS A 114 17.18 10.71 3.79
C HIS A 114 17.08 12.23 4.05
N ILE A 115 16.22 12.66 4.98
CA ILE A 115 15.99 14.07 5.29
C ILE A 115 16.99 14.57 6.33
N ASP A 116 17.20 13.78 7.39
CA ASP A 116 17.91 14.21 8.61
C ASP A 116 18.79 13.11 9.23
N GLY A 117 18.82 11.90 8.66
CA GLY A 117 19.62 10.79 9.16
C GLY A 117 19.05 10.07 10.39
N THR A 118 17.86 10.48 10.88
CA THR A 118 17.16 9.84 12.00
C THR A 118 16.92 8.36 11.67
N ALA A 119 17.15 7.48 12.65
CA ALA A 119 16.94 6.05 12.48
C ALA A 119 15.45 5.71 12.67
N TYR A 120 14.92 4.89 11.76
CA TYR A 120 13.55 4.41 11.76
C TYR A 120 13.55 2.89 11.63
N GLU A 121 12.48 2.29 12.15
CA GLU A 121 12.17 0.88 11.98
C GLU A 121 10.74 0.75 11.46
N LEU A 122 10.57 0.01 10.37
CA LEU A 122 9.29 -0.26 9.75
C LEU A 122 9.03 -1.77 9.76
N THR A 123 8.17 -2.20 10.69
CA THR A 123 7.66 -3.58 10.78
C THR A 123 6.27 -3.68 10.13
N PRO A 124 5.78 -4.89 9.81
CA PRO A 124 4.39 -5.09 9.38
C PRO A 124 3.35 -4.46 10.32
N GLU A 125 3.55 -4.55 11.63
CA GLU A 125 2.66 -3.97 12.64
C GLU A 125 2.70 -2.45 12.60
N ARG A 126 3.90 -1.85 12.56
CA ARG A 126 4.08 -0.41 12.51
C ARG A 126 3.56 0.18 11.20
N ALA A 127 3.71 -0.53 10.08
CA ALA A 127 3.14 -0.13 8.79
C ALA A 127 1.60 -0.08 8.85
N MET A 128 0.96 -1.05 9.51
CA MET A 128 -0.51 -1.04 9.71
C MET A 128 -0.95 0.10 10.64
N GLU A 129 -0.20 0.33 11.72
CA GLU A 129 -0.45 1.43 12.66
C GLU A 129 -0.35 2.80 11.98
N ILE A 130 0.71 3.04 11.21
CA ILE A 130 0.88 4.30 10.47
C ILE A 130 -0.29 4.51 9.51
N GLN A 131 -0.67 3.49 8.74
CA GLN A 131 -1.80 3.59 7.81
C GLN A 131 -3.12 3.85 8.55
N ALA A 132 -3.29 3.32 9.77
CA ALA A 132 -4.41 3.63 10.64
C ALA A 132 -4.39 5.08 11.14
N LEU A 133 -3.24 5.60 11.58
CA LEU A 133 -3.06 6.99 12.00
C LEU A 133 -3.33 7.98 10.86
N LEU A 134 -2.91 7.64 9.65
CA LEU A 134 -3.22 8.41 8.45
C LEU A 134 -4.72 8.35 8.10
N GLY A 135 -5.43 7.31 8.53
CA GLY A 135 -6.85 7.14 8.31
C GLY A 135 -7.20 6.65 6.90
N SER A 136 -6.33 5.84 6.28
CA SER A 136 -6.56 5.35 4.92
C SER A 136 -7.75 4.40 4.81
N ASP A 137 -8.47 4.49 3.68
CA ASP A 137 -9.62 3.64 3.37
C ASP A 137 -9.16 2.25 2.92
N ILE A 138 -8.06 2.20 2.15
CA ILE A 138 -7.42 0.96 1.72
C ILE A 138 -5.95 0.99 2.16
N SER A 139 -5.54 -0.03 2.90
CA SER A 139 -4.17 -0.20 3.40
C SER A 139 -3.47 -1.33 2.64
N MET A 140 -2.18 -1.18 2.37
CA MET A 140 -1.37 -2.21 1.71
C MET A 140 -0.50 -2.92 2.75
N GLN A 141 -0.40 -4.26 2.67
CA GLN A 141 0.53 -5.03 3.49
C GLN A 141 1.98 -4.54 3.30
N LEU A 142 2.82 -4.68 4.32
CA LEU A 142 4.26 -4.54 4.13
C LEU A 142 4.79 -5.78 3.39
N ASP A 143 5.59 -5.56 2.36
CA ASP A 143 6.18 -6.60 1.53
C ASP A 143 7.64 -6.28 1.22
N GLU A 144 8.36 -7.27 0.69
CA GLU A 144 9.69 -7.12 0.15
C GLU A 144 9.67 -7.18 -1.37
N CYS A 145 9.98 -6.04 -2.00
CA CYS A 145 10.05 -5.94 -3.45
C CYS A 145 11.50 -6.06 -3.92
N VAL A 146 11.81 -7.16 -4.61
CA VAL A 146 13.10 -7.37 -5.26
C VAL A 146 13.20 -6.58 -6.56
N ARG A 147 14.42 -6.11 -6.88
CA ARG A 147 14.71 -5.45 -8.16
C ARG A 147 14.98 -6.53 -9.21
N LEU A 148 14.31 -6.44 -10.35
CA LEU A 148 14.55 -7.33 -11.48
C LEU A 148 15.61 -6.76 -12.44
N PRO A 149 16.38 -7.62 -13.13
CA PRO A 149 16.44 -9.07 -12.95
C PRO A 149 17.17 -9.48 -11.66
N CYS A 150 16.75 -10.58 -11.04
CA CYS A 150 17.44 -11.22 -9.91
C CYS A 150 17.30 -12.75 -9.98
N SER A 151 17.99 -13.48 -9.09
CA SER A 151 17.95 -14.95 -9.10
C SER A 151 16.61 -15.50 -8.60
N GLU A 152 16.27 -16.72 -8.98
CA GLU A 152 15.03 -17.35 -8.51
C GLU A 152 15.06 -17.61 -7.00
N GLU A 153 16.23 -17.90 -6.43
CA GLU A 153 16.39 -18.03 -4.97
C GLU A 153 16.10 -16.71 -4.25
N GLU A 154 16.55 -15.57 -4.81
CA GLU A 154 16.28 -14.25 -4.23
C GLU A 154 14.80 -13.90 -4.33
N MET A 155 14.16 -14.16 -5.48
CA MET A 155 12.71 -14.00 -5.66
C MET A 155 11.93 -14.86 -4.66
N ALA A 156 12.31 -16.12 -4.50
CA ALA A 156 11.64 -17.06 -3.59
C ALA A 156 11.80 -16.63 -2.12
N ARG A 157 13.00 -16.20 -1.72
CA ARG A 157 13.28 -15.68 -0.37
C ARG A 157 12.41 -14.47 -0.05
N ALA A 158 12.40 -13.46 -0.93
CA ALA A 158 11.64 -12.23 -0.72
C ALA A 158 10.13 -12.46 -0.73
N MET A 159 9.65 -13.31 -1.64
CA MET A 159 8.24 -13.69 -1.71
C MET A 159 7.79 -14.39 -0.41
N ARG A 160 8.56 -15.36 0.09
CA ARG A 160 8.22 -16.07 1.34
C ARG A 160 8.32 -15.18 2.58
N LEU A 161 9.27 -14.25 2.62
CA LEU A 161 9.30 -13.21 3.67
C LEU A 161 8.04 -12.34 3.59
N SER A 162 7.67 -11.90 2.38
CA SER A 162 6.45 -11.10 2.16
C SER A 162 5.18 -11.83 2.61
N LEU A 163 5.10 -13.16 2.48
CA LEU A 163 3.98 -13.95 3.00
C LEU A 163 3.92 -13.96 4.53
N ARG A 164 5.06 -14.10 5.22
CA ARG A 164 5.11 -14.02 6.69
C ARG A 164 4.76 -12.61 7.18
N TRP A 165 5.20 -11.59 6.46
CA TRP A 165 4.81 -10.21 6.72
C TRP A 165 3.32 -9.95 6.41
N ALA A 166 2.77 -10.58 5.37
CA ALA A 166 1.34 -10.51 5.05
C ALA A 166 0.47 -10.99 6.21
N GLU A 167 0.79 -12.14 6.80
CA GLU A 167 0.08 -12.69 7.96
C GLU A 167 0.14 -11.73 9.17
N ARG A 168 1.34 -11.18 9.44
CA ARG A 168 1.55 -10.18 10.51
C ARG A 168 0.77 -8.89 10.26
N SER A 169 0.79 -8.37 9.03
CA SER A 169 0.00 -7.22 8.62
C SER A 169 -1.49 -7.48 8.76
N LYS A 170 -1.99 -8.64 8.32
CA LYS A 170 -3.41 -8.99 8.46
C LYS A 170 -3.84 -9.06 9.93
N ARG A 171 -3.02 -9.67 10.78
CA ARG A 171 -3.27 -9.75 12.23
C ARG A 171 -3.27 -8.36 12.88
N ALA A 172 -2.30 -7.52 12.55
CA ALA A 172 -2.20 -6.16 13.09
C ALA A 172 -3.32 -5.24 12.57
N PHE A 173 -3.81 -5.48 11.35
CA PHE A 173 -4.93 -4.75 10.77
C PHE A 173 -6.25 -5.06 11.51
N GLY A 174 -6.47 -6.31 11.91
CA GLY A 174 -7.69 -6.75 12.58
C GLY A 174 -8.91 -6.72 11.64
N THR A 175 -10.05 -6.27 12.14
CA THR A 175 -11.33 -6.23 11.40
C THR A 175 -12.05 -4.88 11.52
N PRO A 176 -11.41 -3.75 11.16
CA PRO A 176 -12.05 -2.44 11.18
C PRO A 176 -13.23 -2.40 10.20
N LYS A 177 -14.35 -1.80 10.63
CA LYS A 177 -15.61 -1.79 9.88
C LYS A 177 -15.53 -1.08 8.52
N ASP A 178 -14.75 0.00 8.45
CA ASP A 178 -14.76 0.97 7.33
C ASP A 178 -13.44 1.07 6.58
N ARG A 179 -12.51 0.13 6.78
CA ARG A 179 -11.21 0.08 6.11
C ARG A 179 -11.01 -1.29 5.47
N ALA A 180 -10.21 -1.34 4.41
CA ALA A 180 -9.80 -2.58 3.75
C ALA A 180 -8.29 -2.74 3.81
N VAL A 181 -7.82 -3.99 3.77
CA VAL A 181 -6.40 -4.32 3.62
C VAL A 181 -6.18 -5.22 2.41
N PHE A 182 -5.21 -4.86 1.59
CA PHE A 182 -4.86 -5.59 0.36
C PHE A 182 -3.54 -6.35 0.54
N GLY A 183 -3.54 -7.59 0.09
CA GLY A 183 -2.34 -8.41 -0.03
C GLY A 183 -1.59 -8.11 -1.32
N ILE A 184 -0.27 -8.31 -1.33
CA ILE A 184 0.59 -8.05 -2.50
C ILE A 184 1.22 -9.36 -2.97
N VAL A 185 0.80 -9.84 -4.13
CA VAL A 185 1.38 -11.02 -4.77
C VAL A 185 2.79 -10.66 -5.25
N GLN A 186 3.78 -11.41 -4.75
CA GLN A 186 5.18 -11.33 -5.12
C GLN A 186 5.61 -12.58 -5.92
N GLY A 187 6.90 -12.72 -6.23
CA GLY A 187 7.45 -13.84 -7.03
C GLY A 187 8.16 -13.40 -8.31
N GLY A 188 8.34 -12.08 -8.51
CA GLY A 188 9.08 -11.51 -9.63
C GLY A 188 8.58 -12.02 -10.99
N SER A 189 9.50 -12.52 -11.82
CA SER A 189 9.20 -13.08 -13.15
C SER A 189 8.89 -14.59 -13.13
N SER A 190 8.95 -15.27 -11.98
CA SER A 190 8.70 -16.71 -11.88
C SER A 190 7.20 -17.00 -11.70
N VAL A 191 6.59 -17.67 -12.69
CA VAL A 191 5.17 -18.08 -12.65
C VAL A 191 4.88 -19.04 -11.48
N PRO A 192 5.70 -20.08 -11.20
CA PRO A 192 5.50 -20.93 -10.02
C PRO A 192 5.47 -20.15 -8.70
N LEU A 193 6.40 -19.20 -8.49
CA LEU A 193 6.45 -18.39 -7.27
C LEU A 193 5.25 -17.44 -7.16
N ARG A 194 4.77 -16.89 -8.28
CA ARG A 194 3.54 -16.08 -8.34
C ARG A 194 2.31 -16.88 -7.91
N LEU A 195 2.21 -18.14 -8.36
CA LEU A 195 1.13 -19.05 -7.98
C LEU A 195 1.20 -19.42 -6.48
N GLU A 196 2.39 -19.73 -5.97
CA GLU A 196 2.62 -19.97 -4.53
C GLU A 196 2.15 -18.75 -3.70
N SER A 197 2.59 -17.55 -4.09
CA SER A 197 2.25 -16.30 -3.41
C SER A 197 0.74 -16.00 -3.44
N ALA A 198 0.11 -16.11 -4.62
CA ALA A 198 -1.31 -15.83 -4.77
C ALA A 198 -2.16 -16.79 -3.92
N LYS A 199 -1.82 -18.09 -3.92
CA LYS A 199 -2.56 -19.11 -3.16
C LYS A 199 -2.48 -18.86 -1.66
N ALA A 200 -1.27 -18.62 -1.13
CA ALA A 200 -1.06 -18.31 0.27
C ALA A 200 -1.79 -17.02 0.72
N LEU A 201 -1.77 -15.96 -0.09
CA LEU A 201 -2.50 -14.73 0.23
C LEU A 201 -4.02 -14.93 0.22
N THR A 202 -4.54 -15.78 -0.68
CA THR A 202 -5.97 -16.12 -0.67
C THR A 202 -6.39 -16.90 0.56
N GLU A 203 -5.52 -17.78 1.07
CA GLU A 203 -5.76 -18.53 2.30
C GLU A 203 -5.74 -17.63 3.55
N ILE A 204 -4.86 -16.61 3.58
CA ILE A 204 -4.85 -15.59 4.65
C ILE A 204 -6.13 -14.74 4.66
N GLY A 205 -6.70 -14.45 3.47
CA GLY A 205 -7.96 -13.72 3.32
C GLY A 205 -7.81 -12.19 3.41
N PHE A 206 -7.55 -11.54 2.28
CA PHE A 206 -7.51 -10.07 2.15
C PHE A 206 -8.75 -9.53 1.46
N ASP A 207 -9.02 -8.23 1.60
CA ASP A 207 -10.16 -7.57 0.95
C ASP A 207 -9.92 -7.32 -0.55
N GLY A 208 -8.65 -7.37 -0.96
CA GLY A 208 -8.21 -7.25 -2.35
C GLY A 208 -6.76 -7.71 -2.51
N TYR A 209 -6.35 -7.89 -3.77
CA TYR A 209 -5.06 -8.47 -4.13
C TYR A 209 -4.37 -7.61 -5.18
N ALA A 210 -3.19 -7.10 -4.86
CA ALA A 210 -2.33 -6.37 -5.78
C ALA A 210 -1.27 -7.27 -6.40
N ILE A 211 -0.78 -6.89 -7.56
CA ILE A 211 0.33 -7.56 -8.26
C ILE A 211 1.57 -6.69 -8.09
N GLY A 212 2.48 -7.07 -7.19
CA GLY A 212 3.72 -6.35 -6.90
C GLY A 212 4.88 -6.76 -7.81
N GLY A 213 5.99 -6.00 -7.80
CA GLY A 213 7.26 -6.48 -8.36
C GLY A 213 7.34 -6.65 -9.89
N LEU A 214 6.55 -5.91 -10.69
CA LEU A 214 6.56 -6.01 -12.16
C LEU A 214 7.03 -4.76 -12.92
N ALA A 215 6.90 -3.57 -12.34
CA ALA A 215 7.28 -2.31 -12.96
C ALA A 215 7.99 -1.44 -11.92
N VAL A 216 9.22 -1.87 -11.57
CA VAL A 216 9.99 -1.39 -10.41
C VAL A 216 11.37 -0.93 -10.83
#